data_AF-A0A4P6LVL4-F1
#
_entry.id   AF-A0A4P6LVL4-F1
#
_cell.length_a   1.000
_cell.length_b   1.000
_cell.length_c   1.000
_cell.angle_alpha   90.00
_cell.angle_beta   90.00
_cell.angle_gamma   90.00
#
_symmetry.space_group_name_H-M   'P 1'
#
loop_
_entity.id
_entity.type
_entity.pdbx_description
1 polymer ?
#
loop_
_entity_poly.entity_id
_entity_poly.type
_entity_poly.pdbx_seq_one_letter_code
_entity_poly.pdbx_strand_id
1 'polypeptide(L)'
;MGIKITGISTPLGGLSWEVTDSEKDGIKKLFYFLEGKRLLVNPSYLEITNECAMSAIEIKNFITRLLGEYKFSSAPETILRDMVNACNDYLDNLNLDRRSHIIYKNGHGDWEDSNFSSIMKKFRAIFRNDIKELANHFELVFHKQIPEEY
;
A
#
# COMPACT_ATOMS: atom_id res chain seq x y z
N MET A 1 -16.28 -63.60 10.44
CA MET A 1 -15.38 -62.56 11.01
C MET A 1 -15.46 -61.35 10.11
N GLY A 2 -15.84 -60.14 10.50
CA GLY A 2 -16.19 -59.56 11.79
C GLY A 2 -16.96 -58.25 11.54
N ILE A 3 -17.64 -57.76 12.56
CA ILE A 3 -18.64 -56.68 12.55
C ILE A 3 -18.00 -55.32 12.91
N LYS A 4 -18.35 -54.28 12.13
CA LYS A 4 -18.74 -52.88 12.46
C LYS A 4 -17.88 -52.00 13.41
N ILE A 5 -17.62 -50.76 12.96
CA ILE A 5 -17.98 -49.55 13.72
C ILE A 5 -18.73 -48.58 12.76
N THR A 6 -19.91 -48.16 13.20
CA THR A 6 -20.75 -47.10 12.63
C THR A 6 -20.65 -45.87 13.52
N GLY A 7 -20.37 -44.72 12.91
CA GLY A 7 -20.77 -43.42 13.46
C GLY A 7 -19.64 -42.50 13.91
N ILE A 8 -19.37 -41.46 13.12
CA ILE A 8 -19.45 -40.08 13.62
C ILE A 8 -20.44 -39.35 12.72
N SER A 9 -21.67 -39.25 13.20
CA SER A 9 -22.65 -38.26 12.77
C SER A 9 -22.39 -36.99 13.58
N THR A 10 -22.02 -35.89 12.92
CA THR A 10 -22.30 -34.55 13.45
C THR A 10 -23.41 -33.94 12.62
N PRO A 11 -24.67 -33.97 13.13
CA PRO A 11 -25.80 -33.30 12.52
C PRO A 11 -26.01 -31.95 13.22
N LEU A 12 -25.06 -31.01 13.16
CA LEU A 12 -25.25 -29.66 13.74
C LEU A 12 -24.37 -28.63 13.03
N GLY A 13 -25.01 -27.64 12.39
CA GLY A 13 -24.38 -26.37 12.03
C GLY A 13 -24.11 -26.20 10.54
N GLY A 14 -25.03 -25.53 9.84
CA GLY A 14 -24.76 -25.00 8.52
C GLY A 14 -23.59 -24.02 8.59
N LEU A 15 -22.41 -24.45 8.15
CA LEU A 15 -21.43 -23.51 7.62
C LEU A 15 -21.92 -23.16 6.21
N SER A 16 -22.83 -22.19 6.17
CA SER A 16 -22.99 -21.38 4.98
C SER A 16 -21.63 -20.73 4.76
N TRP A 17 -20.84 -21.26 3.83
CA TRP A 17 -19.73 -20.50 3.27
C TRP A 17 -20.34 -19.37 2.44
N GLU A 18 -20.95 -18.39 3.10
CA GLU A 18 -21.01 -17.07 2.50
C GLU A 18 -19.56 -16.66 2.36
N VAL A 19 -19.05 -16.74 1.12
CA VAL A 19 -17.83 -16.06 0.72
C VAL A 19 -18.14 -14.57 0.83
N THR A 20 -18.15 -14.09 2.07
CA THR A 20 -18.12 -12.67 2.38
C THR A 20 -16.71 -12.26 2.08
N ASP A 21 -16.54 -11.48 1.01
CA ASP A 21 -15.30 -10.79 0.70
C ASP A 21 -14.82 -10.09 1.98
N SER A 22 -13.77 -10.65 2.61
CA SER A 22 -13.34 -10.22 3.93
C SER A 22 -12.52 -8.93 3.81
N GLU A 23 -12.45 -8.12 4.87
CA GLU A 23 -11.52 -6.98 4.95
C GLU A 23 -10.10 -7.39 4.55
N LYS A 24 -9.69 -8.60 4.97
CA LYS A 24 -8.40 -9.21 4.63
C LYS A 24 -8.22 -9.39 3.12
N ASP A 25 -9.27 -9.71 2.36
CA ASP A 25 -9.18 -9.84 0.90
C ASP A 25 -9.05 -8.48 0.21
N GLY A 26 -9.70 -7.44 0.75
CA GLY A 26 -9.47 -6.05 0.35
C GLY A 26 -8.00 -5.63 0.53
N ILE A 27 -7.39 -5.96 1.68
CA ILE A 27 -5.98 -5.66 1.94
C ILE A 27 -5.03 -6.50 1.08
N LYS A 28 -5.33 -7.78 0.82
CA LYS A 28 -4.55 -8.57 -0.15
C LYS A 28 -4.54 -7.94 -1.54
N LYS A 29 -5.71 -7.49 -2.02
CA LYS A 29 -5.83 -6.78 -3.31
C LYS A 29 -5.01 -5.50 -3.31
N LEU A 30 -5.01 -4.75 -2.20
CA LEU A 30 -4.14 -3.58 -2.03
C LEU A 30 -2.67 -3.94 -2.16
N PHE A 31 -2.20 -4.96 -1.45
CA PHE A 31 -0.78 -5.34 -1.48
C PHE A 31 -0.34 -5.72 -2.88
N TYR A 32 -1.09 -6.58 -3.59
CA TYR A 32 -0.78 -6.92 -4.99
C TYR A 32 -0.71 -5.69 -5.90
N PHE A 33 -1.60 -4.73 -5.69
CA PHE A 33 -1.59 -3.50 -6.47
C PHE A 33 -0.36 -2.63 -6.17
N LEU A 34 -0.04 -2.44 -4.88
CA LEU A 34 1.09 -1.60 -4.43
C LEU A 34 2.46 -2.21 -4.79
N GLU A 35 2.60 -3.53 -4.78
CA GLU A 35 3.83 -4.23 -5.18
C GLU A 35 4.23 -3.94 -6.64
N GLY A 36 3.28 -3.52 -7.47
CA GLY A 36 3.49 -3.10 -8.86
C GLY A 36 3.70 -1.60 -9.05
N LYS A 37 3.68 -0.78 -7.99
CA LYS A 37 3.73 0.69 -8.12
C LYS A 37 5.14 1.23 -8.05
N ARG A 38 5.56 1.79 -9.18
CA ARG A 38 6.86 2.44 -9.39
C ARG A 38 7.18 3.47 -8.31
N LEU A 39 6.19 4.26 -7.87
CA LEU A 39 6.35 5.23 -6.78
C LEU A 39 6.90 4.61 -5.48
N LEU A 40 6.55 3.35 -5.19
CA LEU A 40 6.96 2.64 -4.00
C LEU A 40 8.20 1.78 -4.20
N VAL A 41 8.39 1.19 -5.39
CA VAL A 41 9.38 0.12 -5.59
C VAL A 41 10.51 0.45 -6.56
N ASN A 42 10.40 1.52 -7.35
CA ASN A 42 11.49 1.87 -8.28
C ASN A 42 12.71 2.44 -7.55
N PRO A 43 13.92 2.23 -8.08
CA PRO A 43 15.09 2.95 -7.64
C PRO A 43 15.04 4.41 -8.11
N SER A 44 15.68 5.31 -7.34
CA SER A 44 15.64 6.77 -7.53
C SER A 44 16.03 7.24 -8.94
N TYR A 45 16.99 6.58 -9.58
CA TYR A 45 17.45 6.93 -10.93
C TYR A 45 16.44 6.62 -12.06
N LEU A 46 15.37 5.86 -11.79
CA LEU A 46 14.29 5.55 -12.74
C LEU A 46 13.00 6.36 -12.47
N GLU A 47 13.06 7.34 -11.57
CA GLU A 47 11.89 8.10 -11.15
C GLU A 47 11.70 9.34 -12.01
N ILE A 48 10.68 9.28 -12.86
CA ILE A 48 10.22 10.41 -13.66
C ILE A 48 9.06 11.07 -12.93
N THR A 49 9.18 12.35 -12.61
CA THR A 49 8.21 13.11 -11.78
C THR A 49 6.75 12.91 -12.20
N ASN A 50 6.46 13.03 -13.50
CA ASN A 50 5.09 12.85 -14.01
C ASN A 50 4.58 11.41 -13.84
N GLU A 51 5.44 10.41 -14.01
CA GLU A 51 5.06 9.01 -13.82
C GLU A 51 4.83 8.70 -12.33
N CYS A 52 5.62 9.30 -11.45
CA CYS A 52 5.43 9.24 -10.00
C CYS A 52 4.11 9.90 -9.56
N ALA A 53 3.78 11.07 -10.13
CA ALA A 53 2.48 11.74 -9.92
C ALA A 53 1.31 10.84 -10.34
N MET A 54 1.38 10.26 -11.54
CA MET A 54 0.36 9.35 -12.04
C MET A 54 0.21 8.12 -11.14
N SER A 55 1.32 7.53 -10.70
CA SER A 55 1.30 6.41 -9.77
C SER A 55 0.64 6.78 -8.42
N ALA A 56 0.83 7.99 -7.90
CA ALA A 56 0.16 8.44 -6.68
C ALA A 56 -1.36 8.58 -6.88
N ILE A 57 -1.79 9.12 -8.02
CA ILE A 57 -3.21 9.23 -8.38
C ILE A 57 -3.85 7.84 -8.49
N GLU A 58 -3.17 6.89 -9.14
CA GLU A 58 -3.64 5.51 -9.25
C GLU A 58 -3.80 4.83 -7.89
N ILE A 59 -2.83 5.03 -6.98
CA ILE A 59 -2.90 4.53 -5.60
C ILE A 59 -4.08 5.11 -4.85
N LYS A 60 -4.21 6.44 -4.84
CA LYS A 60 -5.32 7.15 -4.21
C LYS A 60 -6.67 6.61 -4.70
N ASN A 61 -6.84 6.50 -6.02
CA ASN A 61 -8.09 6.03 -6.62
C ASN A 61 -8.38 4.57 -6.27
N PHE A 62 -7.35 3.71 -6.25
CA PHE A 62 -7.48 2.31 -5.87
C PHE A 62 -7.93 2.16 -4.42
N ILE A 63 -7.29 2.87 -3.49
CA ILE A 63 -7.64 2.82 -2.06
C ILE A 63 -9.05 3.38 -1.83
N THR A 64 -9.39 4.51 -2.46
CA THR A 64 -10.74 5.11 -2.35
C THR A 64 -11.82 4.15 -2.81
N ARG A 65 -11.56 3.40 -3.90
CA ARG A 65 -12.45 2.35 -4.37
C ARG A 65 -12.57 1.20 -3.38
N LEU A 66 -11.45 0.71 -2.81
CA LEU A 66 -11.51 -0.33 -1.78
C LEU A 66 -12.35 0.09 -0.58
N LEU A 67 -12.18 1.33 -0.11
CA LEU A 67 -12.98 1.90 0.99
C LEU A 67 -14.49 1.96 0.69
N GLY A 68 -14.87 2.02 -0.59
CA GLY A 68 -16.28 1.97 -1.03
C GLY A 68 -16.80 0.55 -1.28
N GLU A 69 -15.93 -0.39 -1.64
CA GLU A 69 -16.28 -1.79 -1.94
C GLU A 69 -16.35 -2.68 -0.70
N TYR A 70 -15.49 -2.42 0.29
CA TYR A 70 -15.33 -3.25 1.47
C TYR A 70 -15.75 -2.50 2.74
N LYS A 71 -16.38 -3.22 3.66
CA LYS A 71 -16.67 -2.70 5.00
C LYS A 71 -15.48 -2.98 5.91
N PHE A 72 -14.61 -1.99 6.07
CA PHE A 72 -13.47 -2.07 6.98
C PHE A 72 -13.85 -1.73 8.42
N SER A 73 -13.14 -2.36 9.36
CA SER A 73 -13.12 -1.97 10.76
C SER A 73 -12.32 -0.68 10.93
N SER A 74 -12.50 -0.01 12.07
CA SER A 74 -11.99 1.36 12.27
C SER A 74 -10.48 1.49 12.09
N ALA A 75 -9.70 0.48 12.52
CA ALA A 75 -8.25 0.53 12.43
C ALA A 75 -7.75 0.45 10.96
N PRO A 76 -8.06 -0.60 10.17
CA PRO A 76 -7.74 -0.64 8.74
C PRO A 76 -8.29 0.55 7.95
N GLU A 77 -9.52 0.99 8.23
CA GLU A 77 -10.09 2.16 7.56
C GLU A 77 -9.26 3.42 7.82
N THR A 78 -8.80 3.63 9.06
CA THR A 78 -7.97 4.78 9.42
C THR A 78 -6.64 4.75 8.68
N ILE A 79 -5.98 3.58 8.61
CA ILE A 79 -4.72 3.42 7.89
C ILE A 79 -4.92 3.70 6.39
N LEU A 80 -5.95 3.15 5.77
CA LEU A 80 -6.25 3.40 4.35
C LEU A 80 -6.53 4.89 4.07
N ARG A 81 -7.17 5.60 5.00
CA ARG A 81 -7.37 7.05 4.91
C ARG A 81 -6.05 7.81 5.04
N ASP A 82 -5.14 7.37 5.90
CA ASP A 82 -3.80 7.97 6.02
C ASP A 82 -3.00 7.81 4.72
N MET A 83 -3.04 6.62 4.11
CA MET A 83 -2.42 6.39 2.80
C MET A 83 -3.00 7.31 1.71
N VAL A 84 -4.32 7.59 1.73
CA VAL A 84 -4.96 8.56 0.83
C VAL A 84 -4.47 9.99 1.11
N ASN A 85 -4.35 10.37 2.38
CA ASN A 85 -3.81 11.67 2.78
C ASN A 85 -2.35 11.83 2.34
N ALA A 86 -1.52 10.79 2.49
CA ALA A 86 -0.15 10.78 2.00
C ALA A 86 -0.08 10.98 0.48
N CYS A 87 -1.02 10.42 -0.29
CA CYS A 87 -1.12 10.67 -1.73
C CYS A 87 -1.49 12.13 -2.04
N ASN A 88 -2.42 12.73 -1.28
CA ASN A 88 -2.78 14.15 -1.45
C ASN A 88 -1.59 15.05 -1.12
N ASP A 89 -0.97 14.85 0.05
CA ASP A 89 0.24 15.55 0.48
C ASP A 89 1.34 15.46 -0.59
N TYR A 90 1.57 14.26 -1.12
CA TYR A 90 2.57 14.06 -2.18
C TYR A 90 2.26 14.92 -3.40
N LEU A 91 1.04 14.85 -3.93
CA LEU A 91 0.63 15.56 -5.14
C LEU A 91 0.61 17.08 -4.96
N ASP A 92 0.17 17.56 -3.79
CA ASP A 92 0.13 18.99 -3.47
C ASP A 92 1.54 19.59 -3.39
N ASN A 93 2.49 18.84 -2.83
CA ASN A 93 3.89 19.28 -2.73
C ASN A 93 4.69 19.07 -4.01
N LEU A 94 4.22 18.21 -4.94
CA LEU A 94 4.86 17.96 -6.22
C LEU A 94 4.67 19.13 -7.22
N ASN A 95 3.52 19.81 -7.16
CA ASN A 95 3.12 20.86 -8.10
C ASN A 95 3.61 22.27 -7.75
N LEU A 96 4.78 22.41 -7.12
CA LEU A 96 5.31 23.72 -6.76
C LEU A 96 6.04 24.37 -7.95
N ASP A 97 5.29 25.00 -8.84
CA ASP A 97 5.73 25.92 -9.90
C ASP A 97 6.67 27.06 -9.45
N ARG A 98 7.15 27.11 -8.19
CA ARG A 98 7.87 28.26 -7.61
C ARG A 98 8.81 27.94 -6.45
N ARG A 99 9.66 26.91 -6.54
CA ARG A 99 10.84 26.85 -5.64
C ARG A 99 12.09 26.61 -6.46
N SER A 100 13.12 27.40 -6.18
CA SER A 100 14.46 27.23 -6.71
C SER A 100 14.91 25.80 -6.47
N HIS A 101 14.93 24.98 -7.53
CA HIS A 101 15.45 23.63 -7.51
C HIS A 101 16.92 23.71 -7.09
N ILE A 102 17.21 23.43 -5.81
CA ILE A 102 18.59 23.24 -5.39
C ILE A 102 18.96 21.83 -5.88
N ILE A 103 19.65 21.81 -7.03
CA ILE A 103 20.23 20.61 -7.58
C ILE A 103 21.62 20.44 -6.95
N TYR A 104 21.85 19.32 -6.26
CA TYR A 104 23.13 19.00 -5.63
C TYR A 104 23.61 17.63 -6.09
N LYS A 105 24.92 17.33 -5.90
CA LYS A 105 25.43 15.97 -6.08
C LYS A 105 25.27 15.19 -4.78
N ASN A 106 24.58 14.06 -4.84
CA ASN A 106 24.43 13.15 -3.71
C ASN A 106 25.73 12.40 -3.41
N GLY A 107 25.70 11.53 -2.38
CA GLY A 107 26.86 10.71 -1.99
C GLY A 107 27.35 9.73 -3.07
N HIS A 108 26.52 9.47 -4.10
CA HIS A 108 26.83 8.62 -5.25
C HIS A 108 27.31 9.41 -6.49
N GLY A 109 27.26 10.74 -6.43
CA GLY A 109 27.70 11.63 -7.52
C GLY A 109 26.60 12.02 -8.51
N ASP A 110 25.36 11.59 -8.29
CA ASP A 110 24.19 11.89 -9.11
C ASP A 110 23.57 13.24 -8.73
N TRP A 111 22.95 13.90 -9.71
CA TRP A 111 22.24 15.16 -9.49
C TRP A 111 20.85 14.90 -8.90
N GLU A 112 20.59 15.46 -7.72
CA GLU A 112 19.31 15.34 -7.02
C GLU A 112 18.63 16.69 -6.79
N ASP A 113 17.30 16.68 -6.89
CA ASP A 113 16.45 17.76 -6.41
C ASP A 113 16.10 17.50 -4.93
N SER A 114 16.65 18.32 -4.04
CA SER A 114 16.43 18.18 -2.59
C SER A 114 14.97 18.19 -2.16
N ASN A 115 14.10 18.89 -2.89
CA ASN A 115 12.67 18.95 -2.59
C ASN A 115 11.97 17.65 -3.04
N PHE A 116 12.25 17.16 -4.25
CA PHE A 116 11.69 15.89 -4.74
C PHE A 116 12.13 14.72 -3.87
N SER A 117 13.43 14.62 -3.55
CA SER A 117 13.98 13.59 -2.67
C SER A 117 13.32 13.60 -1.29
N SER A 118 13.11 14.80 -0.71
CA SER A 118 12.48 14.95 0.60
C SER A 118 11.01 14.52 0.60
N ILE A 119 10.24 14.96 -0.39
CA ILE A 119 8.85 14.59 -0.57
C ILE A 119 8.72 13.07 -0.72
N MET A 120 9.63 12.44 -1.47
CA MET A 120 9.60 11.01 -1.72
C MET A 120 9.99 10.16 -0.51
N LYS A 121 11.00 10.60 0.25
CA LYS A 121 11.33 10.01 1.55
C LYS A 121 10.14 10.04 2.51
N LYS A 122 9.43 11.17 2.61
CA LYS A 122 8.23 11.31 3.46
C LYS A 122 7.13 10.34 3.02
N PHE A 123 6.78 10.33 1.73
CA PHE A 123 5.73 9.47 1.19
C PHE A 123 6.01 7.98 1.44
N ARG A 124 7.23 7.52 1.10
CA ARG A 124 7.64 6.13 1.29
C ARG A 124 7.70 5.71 2.76
N ALA A 125 8.08 6.61 3.67
CA ALA A 125 8.10 6.33 5.09
C ALA A 125 6.69 6.05 5.64
N ILE A 126 5.69 6.86 5.24
CA ILE A 126 4.30 6.65 5.63
C ILE A 126 3.80 5.30 5.10
N PHE A 127 3.97 5.05 3.80
CA PHE A 127 3.53 3.78 3.19
C PHE A 127 4.20 2.55 3.80
N ARG A 128 5.50 2.62 4.17
CA ARG A 128 6.16 1.52 4.89
C ARG A 128 5.49 1.22 6.22
N ASN A 129 5.19 2.25 7.00
CA ASN A 129 4.56 2.09 8.31
C ASN A 129 3.15 1.52 8.16
N ASP A 130 2.35 2.10 7.27
CA ASP A 130 0.96 1.67 7.01
C ASP A 130 0.87 0.23 6.51
N ILE A 131 1.73 -0.13 5.55
CA ILE A 131 1.82 -1.50 5.03
C ILE A 131 2.23 -2.46 6.15
N LYS A 132 3.18 -2.08 7.01
CA LYS A 132 3.62 -2.90 8.14
C LYS A 132 2.50 -3.09 9.16
N GLU A 133 1.74 -2.04 9.48
CA GLU A 133 0.60 -2.13 10.39
C GLU A 133 -0.51 -3.02 9.82
N LEU A 134 -0.87 -2.85 8.55
CA LEU A 134 -1.85 -3.71 7.86
C LEU A 134 -1.37 -5.16 7.76
N ALA A 135 -0.10 -5.38 7.43
CA ALA A 135 0.49 -6.71 7.32
C ALA A 135 0.42 -7.45 8.66
N ASN A 136 0.74 -6.77 9.77
CA ASN A 136 0.64 -7.33 11.10
C ASN A 136 -0.82 -7.58 11.52
N HIS A 137 -1.72 -6.63 11.25
CA HIS A 137 -3.12 -6.73 11.64
C HIS A 137 -3.83 -7.91 10.96
N PHE A 138 -3.51 -8.17 9.70
CA PHE A 138 -4.16 -9.20 8.90
C PHE A 138 -3.34 -10.48 8.71
N GLU A 139 -2.14 -10.57 9.29
CA GLU A 139 -1.18 -11.67 9.07
C GLU A 139 -0.92 -11.89 7.57
N LEU A 140 -0.56 -10.82 6.87
CA LEU A 140 -0.23 -10.79 5.45
C LEU A 140 1.24 -10.44 5.24
N VAL A 141 1.78 -10.77 4.07
CA VAL A 141 3.14 -10.45 3.67
C VAL A 141 3.11 -9.49 2.49
N PHE A 142 3.87 -8.41 2.59
CA PHE A 142 4.18 -7.52 1.46
C PHE A 142 5.56 -7.92 0.90
N HIS A 143 5.63 -8.29 -0.36
CA HIS A 143 6.80 -8.96 -0.95
C HIS A 143 7.84 -8.01 -1.55
N LYS A 144 7.59 -6.70 -1.50
CA LYS A 144 8.50 -5.69 -2.07
C LYS A 144 9.16 -4.89 -0.95
N GLN A 145 10.41 -4.50 -1.21
CA GLN A 145 11.11 -3.55 -0.37
C GLN A 145 10.86 -2.14 -0.90
N ILE A 146 10.44 -1.23 -0.02
CA ILE A 146 10.29 0.19 -0.34
C ILE A 146 11.61 0.89 0.03
N PRO A 147 12.35 1.47 -0.94
CA PRO A 147 13.66 2.06 -0.68
C PRO A 147 13.64 3.13 0.43
N GLU A 148 14.58 3.05 1.36
CA GLU A 148 14.74 4.06 2.43
C GLU A 148 15.45 5.32 1.93
N GLU A 149 16.31 5.15 0.94
CA GLU A 149 17.18 6.20 0.43
C GLU A 149 16.60 6.82 -0.84
N TYR A 150 16.85 8.12 -0.96
CA TYR A 150 16.71 8.92 -2.16
C TYR A 150 17.99 9.70 -2.29
#